data_AF-A0A3G2I8P3-F1
#
_entry.id   AF-A0A3G2I8P3-F1
#
_cell.length_a   1.000
_cell.length_b   1.000
_cell.length_c   1.000
_cell.angle_alpha   90.00
_cell.angle_beta   90.00
_cell.angle_gamma   90.00
#
_symmetry.space_group_name_H-M   'P 1'
#
loop_
_entity.id
_entity.type
_entity.pdbx_description
1 polymer ?
#
loop_
_entity_poly.entity_id
_entity_poly.type
_entity_poly.pdbx_seq_one_letter_code
_entity_poly.pdbx_strand_id
1 'polypeptide(L)'
;MSFKPGFIAPPWPHTPGDSVRADSLILSIEKKAHHGCGLHDEIYHHHILSELTGVLANLCPSDAGIFGQVAARRGFHLDDNAIQASHLAYNETMTNIKEDDI
;
A
#
# COMPACT_ATOMS: atom_id res chain seq x y z
N MET A 1 -2.77 -23.01 18.21
CA MET A 1 -3.68 -21.99 17.65
C MET A 1 -3.43 -21.90 16.16
N SER A 2 -4.41 -22.25 15.33
CA SER A 2 -4.24 -22.28 13.87
C SER A 2 -4.38 -20.85 13.35
N PHE A 3 -3.27 -20.19 13.02
CA PHE A 3 -3.29 -18.93 12.29
C PHE A 3 -3.97 -19.19 10.94
N LYS A 4 -5.11 -18.54 10.71
CA LYS A 4 -5.77 -18.61 9.40
C LYS A 4 -4.88 -17.87 8.39
N PRO A 5 -4.48 -18.48 7.27
CA PRO A 5 -3.60 -17.83 6.31
C PRO A 5 -4.26 -16.57 5.75
N GLY A 6 -3.54 -15.45 5.78
CA GLY A 6 -3.99 -14.17 5.22
C GLY A 6 -4.77 -13.26 6.18
N PHE A 7 -4.81 -13.56 7.48
CA PHE A 7 -5.30 -12.64 8.51
C PHE A 7 -4.13 -11.99 9.25
N ILE A 8 -4.25 -10.70 9.53
CA ILE A 8 -3.30 -9.88 10.27
C ILE A 8 -4.03 -9.10 11.37
N ALA A 9 -3.30 -8.64 12.38
CA ALA A 9 -3.83 -7.67 13.31
C ALA A 9 -4.14 -6.35 12.58
N PRO A 10 -5.26 -5.68 12.89
CA PRO A 10 -5.55 -4.36 12.34
C PRO A 10 -4.43 -3.35 12.67
N PRO A 11 -3.92 -2.58 11.69
CA PRO A 11 -2.87 -1.56 11.93
C PRO A 11 -3.39 -0.29 12.63
N TRP A 12 -4.70 -0.19 12.90
CA TRP A 12 -5.33 0.89 13.66
C TRP A 12 -5.71 0.43 15.09
N PRO A 13 -6.05 1.35 16.01
CA PRO A 13 -6.50 0.97 17.36
C PRO A 13 -7.64 -0.04 17.30
N HIS A 14 -7.43 -1.22 17.88
CA HIS A 14 -8.35 -2.35 17.85
C HIS A 14 -8.33 -3.12 19.19
N THR A 15 -9.30 -4.00 19.38
CA THR A 15 -9.35 -4.84 20.58
C THR A 15 -8.46 -6.07 20.37
N PRO A 16 -7.64 -6.49 21.35
CA PRO A 16 -6.85 -7.71 21.23
C PRO A 16 -7.72 -8.92 20.85
N GLY A 17 -7.42 -9.56 19.73
CA GLY A 17 -8.20 -10.67 19.16
C GLY A 17 -8.97 -10.32 17.89
N ASP A 18 -9.09 -9.04 17.55
CA ASP A 18 -9.56 -8.62 16.22
C ASP A 18 -8.55 -9.03 15.15
N SER A 19 -9.06 -9.45 13.99
CA SER A 19 -8.23 -9.79 12.84
C SER A 19 -8.88 -9.30 11.57
N VAL A 20 -8.06 -8.75 10.67
CA VAL A 20 -8.48 -8.30 9.35
C VAL A 20 -7.81 -9.16 8.29
N ARG A 21 -8.52 -9.41 7.19
CA ARG A 21 -7.92 -10.10 6.04
C ARG A 21 -6.98 -9.13 5.34
N ALA A 22 -5.70 -9.51 5.19
CA ALA A 22 -4.70 -8.71 4.49
C ALA A 22 -5.15 -8.36 3.06
N ASP A 23 -5.80 -9.30 2.37
CA ASP A 23 -6.35 -9.08 1.03
C ASP A 23 -7.44 -7.97 1.00
N SER A 24 -8.36 -7.99 1.97
CA SER A 24 -9.40 -6.97 2.08
C SER A 24 -8.81 -5.61 2.45
N LEU A 25 -7.75 -5.59 3.26
CA LEU A 25 -7.03 -4.37 3.59
C LEU A 25 -6.37 -3.78 2.34
N ILE A 26 -5.65 -4.60 1.56
CA ILE A 26 -5.01 -4.14 0.31
C ILE A 26 -6.04 -3.64 -0.69
N LEU A 27 -7.18 -4.33 -0.88
CA LEU A 27 -8.28 -3.83 -1.73
C LEU A 27 -8.83 -2.48 -1.28
N SER A 28 -8.94 -2.25 0.02
CA SER A 28 -9.40 -0.98 0.55
C SER A 28 -8.40 0.15 0.27
N ILE A 29 -7.11 -0.15 0.36
CA ILE A 29 -6.01 0.76 0.04
C ILE A 29 -5.99 1.04 -1.46
N GLU A 30 -6.13 0.02 -2.32
CA GLU A 30 -6.25 0.18 -3.78
C GLU A 30 -7.39 1.14 -4.14
N LYS A 31 -8.56 0.96 -3.55
CA LYS A 31 -9.73 1.79 -3.81
C LYS A 31 -9.52 3.25 -3.35
N LYS A 32 -8.85 3.44 -2.21
CA LYS A 32 -8.49 4.77 -1.70
C LYS A 32 -7.42 5.41 -2.56
N ALA A 33 -6.40 4.65 -2.96
CA ALA A 33 -5.30 5.11 -3.80
C ALA A 33 -5.83 5.62 -5.13
N HIS A 34 -6.77 4.90 -5.77
CA HIS A 34 -7.45 5.33 -7.00
C HIS A 34 -8.26 6.63 -6.88
N HIS A 35 -8.65 7.03 -5.67
CA HIS A 35 -9.43 8.23 -5.47
C HIS A 35 -8.55 9.47 -5.61
N GLY A 36 -8.72 10.22 -6.70
CA GLY A 36 -8.01 11.48 -6.95
C GLY A 36 -6.75 11.38 -7.81
N CYS A 37 -6.43 10.22 -8.42
CA CYS A 37 -5.29 10.11 -9.36
C CYS A 37 -5.57 10.68 -10.75
N GLY A 38 -6.85 10.83 -11.13
CA GLY A 38 -7.21 11.15 -12.51
C GLY A 38 -6.77 10.05 -13.48
N LEU A 39 -6.06 10.43 -14.54
CA LEU A 39 -5.51 9.55 -15.58
C LEU A 39 -4.02 9.19 -15.36
N HIS A 40 -3.46 9.51 -14.19
CA HIS A 40 -2.04 9.35 -13.92
C HIS A 40 -1.77 8.06 -13.13
N ASP A 41 -1.29 7.04 -13.83
CA ASP A 41 -0.93 5.75 -13.24
C ASP A 41 0.24 5.89 -12.25
N GLU A 42 1.16 6.83 -12.47
CA GLU A 42 2.29 7.10 -11.59
C GLU A 42 1.85 7.61 -10.22
N ILE A 43 0.79 8.44 -10.19
CA ILE A 43 0.20 8.96 -8.95
C ILE A 43 -0.47 7.82 -8.17
N TYR A 44 -1.21 6.97 -8.88
CA TYR A 44 -1.80 5.78 -8.28
C TYR A 44 -0.72 4.87 -7.67
N HIS A 45 0.34 4.58 -8.44
CA HIS A 45 1.41 3.66 -8.05
C HIS A 45 2.18 4.17 -6.82
N HIS A 46 2.43 5.47 -6.74
CA HIS A 46 3.06 6.08 -5.59
C HIS A 46 2.16 6.06 -4.34
N HIS A 47 0.88 6.41 -4.48
CA HIS A 47 -0.07 6.41 -3.36
C HIS A 47 -0.25 5.02 -2.75
N ILE A 48 -0.41 3.99 -3.59
CA ILE A 48 -0.59 2.63 -3.11
C ILE A 48 0.66 2.10 -2.40
N LEU A 49 1.85 2.31 -2.97
CA LEU A 49 3.10 1.87 -2.35
C LEU A 49 3.36 2.60 -1.02
N SER A 50 3.07 3.90 -0.96
CA SER A 50 3.22 4.69 0.26
C SER A 50 2.31 4.19 1.40
N GLU A 51 1.02 3.97 1.10
CA GLU A 51 0.06 3.48 2.10
C GLU A 51 0.37 2.03 2.53
N LEU A 52 0.72 1.14 1.59
CA LEU A 52 1.09 -0.24 1.90
C LEU A 52 2.34 -0.30 2.78
N THR A 53 3.34 0.55 2.52
CA THR A 53 4.57 0.63 3.34
C THR A 53 4.27 1.19 4.72
N GLY A 54 3.40 2.21 4.80
CA GLY A 54 2.95 2.78 6.08
C GLY A 54 2.23 1.73 6.93
N VAL A 55 1.40 0.87 6.34
CA VAL A 55 0.78 -0.26 7.03
C VAL A 55 1.84 -1.25 7.49
N LEU A 56 2.77 -1.64 6.60
CA LEU A 56 3.83 -2.59 6.92
C LEU A 56 4.68 -2.15 8.11
N ALA A 57 5.00 -0.86 8.21
CA ALA A 57 5.75 -0.28 9.33
C ALA A 57 5.02 -0.35 10.68
N ASN A 58 3.69 -0.44 10.68
CA ASN A 58 2.86 -0.55 11.89
C ASN A 58 2.52 -2.00 12.28
N LEU A 59 2.88 -2.98 11.44
CA LEU A 59 2.60 -4.40 11.70
C LEU A 59 3.73 -5.08 12.49
N CYS A 60 3.37 -6.09 13.28
CA CYS A 60 4.36 -6.98 13.88
C CYS A 60 5.09 -7.80 12.80
N PRO A 61 6.33 -8.26 13.04
CA PRO A 61 7.12 -8.98 12.05
C PRO A 61 6.42 -10.22 11.43
N SER A 62 5.62 -10.93 12.22
CA SER A 62 4.84 -12.09 11.73
C SER A 62 3.76 -11.67 10.73
N ASP A 63 3.02 -10.59 11.05
CA ASP A 63 1.95 -10.07 10.21
C ASP A 63 2.49 -9.34 8.98
N ALA A 64 3.61 -8.64 9.12
CA ALA A 64 4.32 -8.00 8.01
C ALA A 64 4.73 -9.04 6.94
N GLY A 65 5.20 -10.22 7.36
CA GLY A 65 5.52 -11.32 6.44
C GLY A 65 4.30 -11.86 5.68
N ILE A 66 3.13 -11.96 6.35
CA ILE A 66 1.87 -12.35 5.71
C ILE A 66 1.41 -11.26 4.74
N PHE A 67 1.44 -10.01 5.17
CA PHE A 67 1.02 -8.85 4.39
C PHE A 67 1.86 -8.69 3.11
N GLY A 68 3.19 -8.79 3.23
CA GLY A 68 4.11 -8.73 2.09
C GLY A 68 3.88 -9.85 1.08
N GLN A 69 3.62 -11.09 1.53
CA GLN A 69 3.28 -12.19 0.62
C GLN A 69 1.96 -11.95 -0.13
N VAL A 70 0.95 -11.38 0.52
CA VAL A 70 -0.34 -11.08 -0.12
C VAL A 70 -0.19 -9.90 -1.09
N ALA A 71 0.58 -8.88 -0.72
CA ALA A 71 0.90 -7.75 -1.60
C ALA A 71 1.65 -8.20 -2.86
N ALA A 72 2.67 -9.06 -2.71
CA ALA A 72 3.42 -9.63 -3.83
C ALA A 72 2.54 -10.45 -4.78
N ARG A 73 1.58 -11.22 -4.26
CA ARG A 73 0.59 -11.95 -5.09
C ARG A 73 -0.31 -11.04 -5.91
N ARG A 74 -0.53 -9.81 -5.47
CA ARG A 74 -1.27 -8.77 -6.19
C ARG A 74 -0.40 -7.95 -7.15
N GLY A 75 0.91 -8.17 -7.15
CA GLY A 75 1.87 -7.48 -8.00
C GLY A 75 2.58 -6.30 -7.34
N PHE A 76 2.34 -6.04 -6.04
CA PHE A 76 3.02 -4.97 -5.31
C PHE A 76 4.30 -5.48 -4.65
N HIS A 77 5.44 -4.95 -5.08
CA HIS A 77 6.72 -5.15 -4.39
C HIS A 77 6.99 -3.98 -3.46
N LEU A 78 6.99 -4.26 -2.15
CA LEU A 78 7.23 -3.27 -1.09
C LEU A 78 8.72 -3.20 -0.75
N ASP A 79 9.54 -3.03 -1.80
CA ASP A 79 10.99 -2.85 -1.66
C ASP A 79 11.32 -1.36 -1.67
N ASP A 80 12.36 -0.96 -0.92
CA ASP A 80 12.81 0.44 -0.86
C ASP A 80 13.10 1.01 -2.26
N ASN A 81 13.64 0.19 -3.16
CA ASN A 81 13.90 0.60 -4.55
C ASN A 81 12.61 0.89 -5.32
N ALA A 82 11.55 0.09 -5.14
CA ALA A 82 10.28 0.28 -5.82
C ALA A 82 9.57 1.54 -5.31
N ILE A 83 9.64 1.78 -4.00
CA ILE A 83 9.10 3.00 -3.37
C ILE A 83 9.84 4.23 -3.90
N GLN A 84 11.17 4.20 -3.90
CA GLN A 84 11.98 5.32 -4.39
C GLN A 84 11.74 5.62 -5.87
N ALA A 85 11.65 4.58 -6.71
CA ALA A 85 11.32 4.73 -8.12
C ALA A 85 9.93 5.35 -8.31
N SER A 86 8.92 4.90 -7.55
CA SER A 86 7.57 5.46 -7.61
C SER A 86 7.51 6.92 -7.16
N HIS A 87 8.31 7.29 -6.16
CA HIS A 87 8.37 8.67 -5.65
C HIS A 87 9.02 9.61 -6.67
N LEU A 88 10.05 9.15 -7.39
CA LEU A 88 10.66 9.93 -8.48
C LEU A 88 9.65 10.15 -9.62
N ALA A 89 9.00 9.07 -10.08
CA ALA A 89 7.98 9.15 -11.13
C ALA A 89 6.82 10.08 -10.74
N TYR A 90 6.33 9.98 -9.51
CA TYR A 90 5.29 10.87 -8.98
C TYR A 90 5.71 12.35 -9.03
N ASN A 91 6.93 12.68 -8.60
CA ASN A 91 7.41 14.06 -8.60
C ASN A 91 7.58 14.61 -10.03
N GLU A 92 8.00 13.76 -10.97
CA GLU A 92 8.09 14.12 -12.39
C GLU A 92 6.69 14.41 -12.96
N THR A 93 5.74 13.49 -12.78
CA THR A 93 4.35 13.67 -13.23
C THR A 93 3.71 14.92 -12.60
N MET A 94 3.92 15.16 -11.31
CA MET A 94 3.37 16.33 -10.61
C MET A 94 4.02 17.64 -11.06
N THR A 95 5.29 17.60 -11.49
CA THR A 95 5.96 18.76 -12.12
C THR A 95 5.33 19.05 -13.47
N ASN A 96 5.18 18.04 -14.33
CA ASN A 96 4.58 18.19 -15.66
C ASN A 96 3.15 18.72 -15.59
N ILE A 97 2.31 18.20 -14.67
CA ILE A 97 0.94 18.71 -14.47
C ILE A 97 0.94 20.19 -14.09
N LYS A 98 1.86 20.62 -13.21
CA LYS A 98 1.97 22.03 -12.82
C LYS A 98 2.44 22.93 -13.96
N GLU A 99 3.28 22.41 -14.86
CA GLU A 99 3.76 23.15 -16.03
C GLU A 99 2.68 23.27 -17.12
N ASP A 100 1.83 22.26 -17.30
CA ASP A 100 0.71 22.27 -18.26
C ASP A 100 -0.46 23.18 -17.82
N ASP A 101 -0.60 23.45 -16.52
CA ASP A 101 -1.63 24.35 -15.96
C ASP A 101 -1.22 25.85 -16.00
N ILE A 102 -0.07 26.23 -16.58
CA ILE A 102 0.46 27.61 -16.67
C ILE A 102 0.31 28.22 -18.07
#